data_AF-A0A522FK49-F1
#
_entry.id   AF-A0A522FK49-F1
#
_cell.length_a   1.000
_cell.length_b   1.000
_cell.length_c   1.000
_cell.angle_alpha   90.00
_cell.angle_beta   90.00
_cell.angle_gamma   90.00
#
_symmetry.space_group_name_H-M   'P 1'
#
loop_
_entity.id
_entity.type
_entity.pdbx_description
1 polymer ?
#
loop_
_entity_poly.entity_id
_entity_poly.type
_entity_poly.pdbx_seq_one_letter_code
_entity_poly.pdbx_strand_id
1 'polypeptide(L)'
;MKFLLLVYIFFIFFVFHSFAQTDTLVIFLKNSQSEKIAITDIQKIQFENITGVEEHNNVKDNLYVKGNFPNPFQKQTSIEFELASAGNVDVFIYDSRGNQVNKIVCLQCPEGKNILQWNSHDKNNNPVQSGVYYYEVCFNNEIQLKKMILIK
;
A
#
# COMPACT_ATOMS: atom_id res chain seq x y z
N MET A 1 45.72 17.46 -22.73
CA MET A 1 45.85 16.63 -21.51
C MET A 1 45.10 17.16 -20.29
N LYS A 2 45.18 18.47 -19.95
CA LYS A 2 44.47 19.06 -18.79
C LYS A 2 42.93 19.02 -18.85
N PHE A 3 42.34 19.08 -20.05
CA PHE A 3 40.88 19.09 -20.22
C PHE A 3 40.24 17.72 -19.96
N LEU A 4 40.91 16.61 -20.34
CA LEU A 4 40.43 15.25 -20.10
C LEU A 4 40.42 14.91 -18.60
N LEU A 5 41.40 15.40 -17.85
CA LEU A 5 41.50 15.19 -16.40
C LEU A 5 40.37 15.92 -15.64
N LEU A 6 39.98 17.11 -16.10
CA LEU A 6 38.93 17.91 -15.49
C LEU A 6 37.54 17.27 -15.67
N VAL A 7 37.27 16.69 -16.86
CA VAL A 7 36.02 15.96 -17.14
C VAL A 7 35.93 14.69 -16.29
N TYR A 8 37.05 13.99 -16.09
CA TYR A 8 37.10 12.77 -15.27
C TYR A 8 36.85 13.07 -13.78
N ILE A 9 37.41 14.17 -13.26
CA ILE A 9 37.16 14.63 -11.88
C ILE A 9 35.69 15.03 -11.72
N PHE A 10 35.09 15.70 -12.71
CA PHE A 10 33.66 16.04 -12.69
C PHE A 10 32.77 14.79 -12.73
N PHE A 11 33.15 13.77 -13.49
CA PHE A 11 32.44 12.50 -13.57
C PHE A 11 32.53 11.71 -12.25
N ILE A 12 33.70 11.69 -11.60
CA ILE A 12 33.86 11.08 -10.28
C ILE A 12 33.02 11.83 -9.24
N PHE A 13 33.00 13.17 -9.28
CA PHE A 13 32.20 13.98 -8.35
C PHE A 13 30.68 13.79 -8.54
N PHE A 14 30.23 13.56 -9.78
CA PHE A 14 28.82 13.32 -10.08
C PHE A 14 28.36 11.91 -9.67
N VAL A 15 29.23 10.89 -9.78
CA VAL A 15 28.91 9.51 -9.35
C VAL A 15 28.80 9.42 -7.82
N PHE A 16 29.51 10.25 -7.06
CA PHE A 16 29.36 10.30 -5.59
C PHE A 16 28.10 11.04 -5.11
N HIS A 17 27.43 11.81 -5.96
CA HIS A 17 26.23 12.58 -5.57
C HIS A 17 24.91 11.83 -5.81
N SER A 18 24.95 10.60 -6.31
CA SER A 18 23.82 9.69 -6.18
C SER A 18 23.73 9.22 -4.73
N PHE A 19 23.22 10.10 -3.87
CA PHE A 19 22.76 9.76 -2.55
C PHE A 19 21.81 8.57 -2.69
N ALA A 20 22.27 7.41 -2.26
CA ALA A 20 21.40 6.27 -2.02
C ALA A 20 20.36 6.75 -0.99
N GLN A 21 19.12 6.89 -1.44
CA GLN A 21 18.01 6.94 -0.52
C GLN A 21 18.06 5.63 0.27
N THR A 22 18.49 5.70 1.53
CA THR A 22 18.50 4.53 2.39
C THR A 22 17.05 4.27 2.78
N ASP A 23 16.39 3.43 2.01
CA ASP A 23 15.11 2.86 2.41
C ASP A 23 15.33 2.08 3.71
N THR A 24 14.44 2.27 4.68
CA THR A 24 14.51 1.60 5.98
C THR A 24 13.27 0.77 6.19
N LEU A 25 13.44 -0.45 6.71
CA LEU A 25 12.35 -1.20 7.32
C LEU A 25 12.10 -0.62 8.72
N VAL A 26 10.87 -0.22 9.02
CA VAL A 26 10.46 0.22 10.36
C VAL A 26 9.65 -0.91 11.01
N ILE A 27 10.14 -1.42 12.13
CA ILE A 27 9.47 -2.47 12.92
C ILE A 27 8.85 -1.81 14.14
N PHE A 28 7.54 -1.95 14.32
CA PHE A 28 6.83 -1.52 15.52
C PHE A 28 6.75 -2.68 16.51
N LEU A 29 7.34 -2.50 17.69
CA LEU A 29 7.37 -3.49 18.76
C LEU A 29 6.17 -3.31 19.70
N LYS A 30 5.78 -4.38 20.41
CA LYS A 30 4.62 -4.40 21.31
C LYS A 30 4.68 -3.35 22.43
N ASN A 31 5.88 -2.88 22.79
CA ASN A 31 6.11 -1.84 23.79
C ASN A 31 6.01 -0.40 23.20
N SER A 32 5.39 -0.25 22.03
CA SER A 32 5.24 1.02 21.31
C SER A 32 6.56 1.66 20.89
N GLN A 33 7.66 0.91 20.93
CA GLN A 33 8.92 1.35 20.35
C GLN A 33 8.97 1.00 18.87
N SER A 34 9.78 1.75 18.13
CA SER A 34 10.06 1.44 16.74
C SER A 34 11.54 1.28 16.53
N GLU A 35 11.92 0.26 15.76
CA GLU A 35 13.30 0.07 15.31
C GLU A 35 13.36 0.32 13.81
N LYS A 36 14.39 1.06 13.40
CA LYS A 36 14.67 1.34 11.99
C LYS A 36 15.90 0.56 11.56
N ILE A 37 15.75 -0.24 10.52
CA ILE A 37 16.82 -1.05 9.95
C ILE A 37 16.99 -0.61 8.51
N ALA A 38 18.20 -0.20 8.13
CA ALA A 38 18.48 0.08 6.72
C ALA A 38 18.34 -1.21 5.92
N ILE A 39 17.66 -1.15 4.77
CA ILE A 39 17.43 -2.35 3.95
C ILE A 39 18.76 -3.00 3.54
N THR A 40 19.83 -2.22 3.38
CA THR A 40 21.19 -2.70 3.09
C THR A 40 21.77 -3.61 4.16
N ASP A 41 21.30 -3.48 5.39
CA ASP A 41 21.87 -4.17 6.55
C ASP A 41 21.11 -5.48 6.86
N ILE A 42 19.99 -5.71 6.18
CA ILE A 42 19.17 -6.91 6.37
C ILE A 42 19.80 -8.10 5.65
N GLN A 43 20.39 -9.02 6.41
CA GLN A 43 20.96 -10.26 5.85
C GLN A 43 19.94 -11.40 5.72
N LYS A 44 19.04 -11.54 6.69
CA LYS A 44 18.00 -12.58 6.71
C LYS A 44 16.88 -12.19 7.67
N ILE A 45 15.64 -12.44 7.30
CA ILE A 45 14.47 -12.37 8.18
C ILE A 45 13.98 -13.79 8.41
N GLN A 46 13.90 -14.23 9.67
CA GLN A 46 13.44 -15.56 10.05
C GLN A 46 12.34 -15.43 11.10
N PHE A 47 11.23 -16.11 10.86
CA PHE A 47 10.14 -16.27 11.83
C PHE A 47 10.15 -17.72 12.30
N GLU A 48 10.48 -17.96 13.56
CA GLU A 48 10.44 -19.31 14.12
C GLU A 48 9.00 -19.62 14.58
N ASN A 49 8.43 -20.70 14.05
CA ASN A 49 7.18 -21.34 14.50
C ASN A 49 6.05 -20.38 14.94
N ILE A 50 5.43 -19.72 13.98
CA ILE A 50 4.10 -19.10 14.16
C ILE A 50 3.02 -20.12 13.76
N THR A 51 2.63 -20.99 14.70
CA THR A 51 1.41 -21.82 14.56
C THR A 51 0.25 -21.35 15.42
N GLY A 52 0.26 -20.09 15.86
CA GLY A 52 -0.86 -19.46 16.55
C GLY A 52 -1.16 -18.11 15.90
N VAL A 53 -2.36 -17.96 15.35
CA VAL A 53 -2.96 -16.64 15.14
C VAL A 53 -3.63 -16.30 16.47
N GLU A 54 -2.89 -15.67 17.38
CA GLU A 54 -3.55 -14.91 18.43
C GLU A 54 -4.02 -13.60 17.79
N GLU A 55 -5.32 -13.50 17.53
CA GLU A 55 -5.97 -12.21 17.26
C GLU A 55 -5.67 -11.29 18.46
N HIS A 56 -4.70 -10.40 18.26
CA HIS A 56 -4.37 -9.36 19.22
C HIS A 56 -5.47 -8.27 19.15
N ASN A 57 -6.66 -8.58 19.67
CA ASN A 57 -7.81 -7.68 19.81
C ASN A 57 -7.58 -6.65 20.94
N ASN A 58 -6.56 -5.80 20.84
CA ASN A 58 -6.41 -4.71 21.82
C ASN A 58 -5.81 -3.39 21.31
N VAL A 59 -5.78 -3.20 19.99
CA VAL A 59 -5.92 -1.87 19.41
C VAL A 59 -7.30 -1.88 18.76
N LYS A 60 -8.18 -0.97 19.17
CA LYS A 60 -9.45 -0.78 18.46
C LYS A 60 -9.07 -0.18 17.11
N ASP A 61 -8.97 -1.02 16.08
CA ASP A 61 -8.68 -0.56 14.72
C ASP A 61 -9.72 0.50 14.35
N ASN A 62 -9.26 1.69 13.95
CA ASN A 62 -10.16 2.76 13.51
C ASN A 62 -10.72 2.48 12.11
N LEU A 63 -10.08 1.57 11.38
CA LEU A 63 -10.48 1.07 10.07
C LEU A 63 -10.50 -0.46 10.08
N TYR A 64 -11.64 -1.04 9.72
CA TYR A 64 -11.75 -2.47 9.44
C TYR A 64 -12.27 -2.71 8.02
N VAL A 65 -11.43 -3.21 7.12
CA VAL A 65 -11.84 -3.55 5.75
C VAL A 65 -12.37 -4.96 5.73
N LYS A 66 -13.67 -5.13 5.52
CA LYS A 66 -14.30 -6.45 5.44
C LYS A 66 -13.88 -7.20 4.18
N GLY A 67 -13.82 -6.51 3.04
CA GLY A 67 -13.42 -7.10 1.78
C GLY A 67 -14.15 -6.46 0.61
N ASN A 68 -14.07 -7.10 -0.55
CA ASN A 68 -14.84 -6.69 -1.70
C ASN A 68 -15.82 -7.80 -2.11
N PHE A 69 -17.05 -7.43 -2.46
CA PHE A 69 -18.08 -8.35 -2.94
C PHE A 69 -18.80 -7.79 -4.18
N PRO A 70 -18.98 -8.60 -5.24
CA PRO A 70 -18.47 -9.97 -5.41
C PRO A 70 -16.93 -10.00 -5.58
N ASN A 71 -16.31 -11.13 -5.25
CA ASN A 71 -14.92 -11.45 -5.56
C ASN A 71 -14.81 -12.97 -5.82
N PRO A 72 -14.54 -13.42 -7.05
CA PRO A 72 -14.26 -12.64 -8.26
C PRO A 72 -15.44 -11.77 -8.76
N PHE A 73 -15.17 -10.74 -9.55
CA PHE A 73 -16.19 -9.85 -10.14
C PHE A 73 -16.00 -9.63 -11.64
N GLN A 74 -17.05 -9.19 -12.34
CA GLN A 74 -17.01 -8.98 -13.80
C GLN A 74 -16.97 -7.50 -14.23
N LYS A 75 -17.93 -6.70 -13.75
CA LYS A 75 -18.06 -5.28 -14.14
C LYS A 75 -17.79 -4.33 -12.99
N GLN A 76 -18.21 -4.72 -11.79
CA GLN A 76 -18.07 -3.90 -10.60
C GLN A 76 -17.95 -4.77 -9.35
N THR A 77 -17.32 -4.21 -8.33
CA THR A 77 -17.25 -4.79 -6.98
C THR A 77 -17.45 -3.68 -5.96
N SER A 78 -18.03 -4.04 -4.82
CA SER A 78 -18.24 -3.16 -3.68
C SER A 78 -17.18 -3.44 -2.63
N ILE A 79 -16.40 -2.44 -2.27
CA ILE A 79 -15.40 -2.47 -1.21
C ILE A 79 -16.09 -2.06 0.09
N GLU A 80 -16.22 -3.00 1.02
CA GLU A 80 -16.88 -2.83 2.31
C GLU A 80 -15.84 -2.62 3.42
N PHE A 81 -16.02 -1.55 4.19
CA PHE A 81 -15.18 -1.23 5.35
C PHE A 81 -16.00 -0.55 6.45
N GLU A 82 -15.46 -0.54 7.66
CA GLU A 82 -16.06 0.05 8.84
C GLU A 82 -15.08 1.06 9.46
N LEU A 83 -15.60 2.23 9.85
CA LEU A 83 -14.83 3.30 10.47
C LEU A 83 -15.27 3.51 11.92
N ALA A 84 -14.32 3.65 12.84
CA ALA A 84 -14.61 3.97 14.24
C ALA A 84 -14.97 5.45 14.48
N SER A 85 -14.77 6.31 13.47
CA SER A 85 -15.17 7.72 13.46
C SER A 85 -15.32 8.22 12.04
N ALA A 86 -16.07 9.31 11.83
CA ALA A 86 -16.21 9.91 10.51
C ALA A 86 -14.90 10.59 10.05
N GLY A 87 -14.61 10.54 8.74
CA GLY A 87 -13.43 11.21 8.19
C GLY A 87 -13.17 10.91 6.72
N ASN A 88 -12.01 11.31 6.22
CA ASN A 88 -11.67 11.11 4.81
C ASN A 88 -11.06 9.73 4.58
N VAL A 89 -11.57 9.03 3.57
CA VAL A 89 -11.06 7.73 3.13
C VAL A 89 -10.61 7.82 1.69
N ASP A 90 -9.39 7.37 1.45
CA ASP A 90 -8.86 7.14 0.11
C ASP A 90 -8.78 5.64 -0.16
N VAL A 91 -9.27 5.21 -1.32
CA VAL A 91 -9.11 3.83 -1.80
C VAL A 91 -8.28 3.85 -3.07
N PHE A 92 -7.07 3.31 -2.99
CA PHE A 92 -6.17 3.15 -4.14
C PHE A 92 -6.31 1.76 -4.71
N ILE A 93 -6.27 1.64 -6.03
CA ILE A 93 -6.37 0.36 -6.73
C ILE A 93 -5.13 0.19 -7.59
N TYR A 94 -4.50 -0.97 -7.51
CA TYR A 94 -3.25 -1.31 -8.18
C TYR A 94 -3.38 -2.57 -9.04
N ASP A 95 -2.68 -2.60 -10.17
CA ASP A 95 -2.50 -3.83 -10.96
C ASP A 95 -1.49 -4.78 -10.31
N SER A 96 -1.31 -5.98 -10.87
CA SER A 96 -0.37 -6.99 -10.37
C SER A 96 1.11 -6.58 -10.42
N ARG A 97 1.43 -5.49 -11.13
CA ARG A 97 2.79 -4.92 -11.23
C ARG A 97 2.98 -3.75 -10.26
N GLY A 98 1.96 -3.40 -9.49
CA GLY A 98 1.98 -2.28 -8.54
C GLY A 98 1.67 -0.92 -9.17
N ASN A 99 1.23 -0.86 -10.43
CA ASN A 99 0.83 0.41 -11.03
C ASN A 99 -0.51 0.85 -10.46
N GLN A 100 -0.62 2.11 -10.02
CA GLN A 100 -1.90 2.67 -9.60
C GLN A 100 -2.83 2.82 -10.82
N VAL A 101 -3.93 2.09 -10.77
CA VAL A 101 -4.97 2.01 -11.79
C VAL A 101 -6.05 3.05 -11.56
N ASN A 102 -6.53 3.19 -10.32
CA ASN A 102 -7.61 4.11 -9.97
C ASN A 102 -7.49 4.57 -8.51
N LYS A 103 -8.18 5.67 -8.17
CA LYS A 103 -8.35 6.19 -6.81
C LYS A 103 -9.83 6.56 -6.61
N ILE A 104 -10.46 6.04 -5.56
CA ILE A 104 -11.80 6.42 -5.14
C ILE A 104 -11.66 7.20 -3.83
N VAL A 105 -12.35 8.34 -3.72
CA VAL A 105 -12.26 9.22 -2.55
C VAL A 105 -13.64 9.32 -1.91
N CYS A 106 -13.68 9.15 -0.59
CA CYS A 106 -14.84 9.47 0.23
C CYS A 106 -14.45 10.60 1.18
N LEU A 107 -14.89 11.82 0.86
CA LEU A 107 -14.75 12.96 1.76
C LEU A 107 -15.82 12.85 2.85
N GLN A 108 -15.42 12.98 4.12
CA GLN A 108 -16.33 12.89 5.27
C GLN A 108 -17.19 11.61 5.28
N CYS A 109 -16.56 10.46 5.00
CA CYS A 109 -17.20 9.16 5.16
C CYS A 109 -17.74 9.01 6.59
N PRO A 110 -19.00 8.59 6.77
CA PRO A 110 -19.62 8.47 8.09
C PRO A 110 -18.94 7.40 8.95
N GLU A 111 -19.07 7.55 10.26
CA GLU A 111 -18.75 6.47 11.21
C GLU A 111 -19.61 5.22 10.91
N GLY A 112 -19.04 4.04 11.15
CA GLY A 112 -19.69 2.75 10.93
C GLY A 112 -19.46 2.22 9.52
N LYS A 113 -20.45 1.49 9.00
CA LYS A 113 -20.34 0.74 7.75
C LYS A 113 -20.37 1.64 6.53
N ASN A 114 -19.41 1.45 5.65
CA ASN A 114 -19.23 2.18 4.41
C ASN A 114 -19.01 1.22 3.25
N ILE A 115 -19.50 1.64 2.07
CA ILE A 115 -19.39 0.87 0.83
C ILE A 115 -18.96 1.81 -0.28
N LEU A 116 -17.83 1.51 -0.91
CA LEU A 116 -17.36 2.21 -2.11
C LEU A 116 -17.32 1.27 -3.29
N GLN A 117 -17.72 1.74 -4.46
CA GLN A 117 -17.82 0.90 -5.65
C GLN A 117 -16.67 1.16 -6.61
N TRP A 118 -16.04 0.10 -7.09
CA TRP A 118 -15.14 0.16 -8.24
C TRP A 118 -15.79 -0.50 -9.46
N ASN A 119 -15.78 0.19 -10.60
CA ASN A 119 -16.44 -0.20 -11.85
C ASN A 119 -15.48 -0.84 -12.88
N SER A 120 -14.32 -1.36 -12.46
CA SER A 120 -13.29 -1.93 -13.36
C SER A 120 -12.75 -0.96 -14.44
N HIS A 121 -12.72 0.34 -14.14
CA HIS A 121 -12.08 1.35 -15.00
C HIS A 121 -10.83 1.93 -14.34
N ASP A 122 -9.90 2.41 -15.15
CA ASP A 122 -8.74 3.18 -14.71
C ASP A 122 -9.09 4.66 -14.48
N LYS A 123 -8.11 5.46 -14.07
CA LYS A 123 -8.24 6.92 -13.86
C LYS A 123 -8.67 7.72 -15.08
N ASN A 124 -8.48 7.17 -16.29
CA ASN A 124 -8.87 7.78 -17.56
C ASN A 124 -10.23 7.25 -18.03
N ASN A 125 -10.95 6.53 -17.18
CA ASN A 125 -12.22 5.89 -17.47
C ASN A 125 -12.15 4.86 -18.61
N ASN A 126 -11.00 4.20 -18.79
CA ASN A 126 -10.85 3.07 -19.70
C ASN A 126 -11.07 1.75 -18.94
N PRO A 127 -11.72 0.74 -19.56
CA PRO A 127 -11.89 -0.56 -18.95
C PRO A 127 -10.53 -1.26 -18.75
N VAL A 128 -10.32 -1.82 -17.56
CA VAL A 128 -9.11 -2.60 -17.26
C VAL A 128 -9.29 -4.07 -17.62
N GLN A 129 -8.18 -4.78 -17.79
CA GLN A 129 -8.13 -6.18 -18.22
C GLN A 129 -8.47 -7.15 -17.07
N SER A 130 -8.93 -8.35 -17.40
CA SER A 130 -9.06 -9.45 -16.42
C SER A 130 -7.72 -9.71 -15.73
N GLY A 131 -7.76 -10.03 -14.44
CA GLY A 131 -6.54 -10.28 -13.68
C GLY A 131 -6.66 -10.07 -12.18
N VAL A 132 -5.52 -10.16 -11.51
CA VAL A 132 -5.37 -9.87 -10.08
C VAL A 132 -5.12 -8.38 -9.90
N TYR A 133 -5.85 -7.79 -8.98
CA TYR A 133 -5.68 -6.41 -8.53
C TYR A 133 -5.55 -6.39 -7.01
N TYR A 134 -4.98 -5.31 -6.51
CA TYR A 134 -4.92 -5.00 -5.09
C TYR A 134 -5.64 -3.68 -4.85
N TYR A 135 -6.27 -3.54 -3.69
CA TYR A 135 -6.77 -2.26 -3.24
C TYR A 135 -6.32 -1.98 -1.82
N GLU A 136 -6.04 -0.73 -1.58
CA GLU A 136 -5.57 -0.17 -0.32
C GLU A 136 -6.62 0.82 0.16
N VAL A 137 -7.10 0.64 1.39
CA VAL A 137 -8.00 1.59 2.05
C VAL A 137 -7.19 2.34 3.11
N CYS A 138 -7.12 3.67 2.96
CA CYS A 138 -6.40 4.56 3.85
C CYS A 138 -7.38 5.40 4.66
N PHE A 139 -7.24 5.38 5.98
CA PHE A 139 -8.00 6.21 6.91
C PHE A 139 -7.08 6.68 8.05
N ASN A 140 -6.92 7.99 8.20
CA ASN A 140 -5.93 8.59 9.13
C ASN A 140 -4.52 8.00 8.91
N ASN A 141 -3.98 7.28 9.90
CA ASN A 141 -2.67 6.63 9.85
C ASN A 141 -2.78 5.11 9.63
N GLU A 142 -3.98 4.60 9.38
CA GLU A 142 -4.24 3.18 9.16
C GLU A 142 -4.39 2.88 7.67
N ILE A 143 -3.78 1.78 7.27
CA ILE A 143 -3.78 1.27 5.90
C ILE A 143 -4.13 -0.21 5.95
N GLN A 144 -5.13 -0.62 5.19
CA GLN A 144 -5.45 -2.04 4.99
C GLN A 144 -5.45 -2.39 3.50
N LEU A 145 -4.63 -3.39 3.14
CA LEU A 145 -4.47 -3.88 1.78
C LEU A 145 -5.22 -5.20 1.59
N LYS A 146 -5.95 -5.33 0.48
CA LYS A 146 -6.63 -6.58 0.10
C LYS A 146 -6.52 -6.88 -1.40
N LYS A 147 -6.68 -8.16 -1.75
CA LYS A 147 -6.62 -8.66 -3.13
C LYS A 147 -8.03 -8.85 -3.70
N MET A 148 -8.20 -8.52 -4.98
CA MET A 148 -9.43 -8.78 -5.74
C MET A 148 -9.13 -9.39 -7.12
N ILE A 149 -10.09 -10.14 -7.66
CA ILE A 149 -9.96 -10.84 -8.95
C ILE A 149 -11.05 -10.36 -9.90
N LEU A 150 -10.64 -9.80 -11.04
CA LEU A 150 -11.52 -9.39 -12.14
C LEU A 150 -11.54 -10.47 -13.23
N ILE A 151 -12.74 -10.90 -13.60
CA ILE A 151 -13.01 -11.88 -14.67
C ILE A 151 -14.02 -11.25 -15.64
N LYS A 152 -13.56 -10.83 -16.82
CA LYS A 152 -14.40 -10.41 -17.95
C LYS A 152 -14.50 -11.50 -19.01
#